data_AF-A0A961RS43-F1
#
_entry.id   AF-A0A961RS43-F1
#
_cell.length_a   1.000
_cell.length_b   1.000
_cell.length_c   1.000
_cell.angle_alpha   90.00
_cell.angle_beta   90.00
_cell.angle_gamma   90.00
#
_symmetry.space_group_name_H-M   'P 1'
#
loop_
_entity.id
_entity.type
_entity.pdbx_description
1 polymer ?
#
loop_
_entity_poly.entity_id
_entity_poly.type
_entity_poly.pdbx_seq_one_letter_code
_entity_poly.pdbx_strand_id
1 'polypeptide(L)'
;MEEAAASKRKNLTAHVTHLEMHSPLHRHVPMPSRPRLAVMRTEHMPVAFYRYLYEQVGKPHHWYLRRVMNDDDLAAIIHSETTEISVVYANGSPAGFFELD
;
A
#
# COMPACT_ATOMS: atom_id res chain seq x y z
N MET A 1 -11.97 -22.99 37.99
CA MET A 1 -12.14 -21.96 36.96
C MET A 1 -10.74 -21.59 36.51
N GLU A 2 -10.31 -22.16 35.39
CA GLU A 2 -8.94 -22.04 34.88
C GLU A 2 -8.83 -20.76 34.06
N GLU A 3 -8.10 -19.80 34.62
CA GLU A 3 -7.80 -18.52 34.01
C GLU A 3 -6.80 -18.77 32.87
N ALA A 4 -7.30 -18.71 31.63
CA ALA A 4 -6.49 -18.88 30.44
C ALA A 4 -5.43 -17.78 30.38
N ALA A 5 -4.18 -18.14 30.71
CA ALA A 5 -3.04 -17.25 30.66
C ALA A 5 -2.89 -16.63 29.25
N ALA A 6 -2.98 -15.31 29.19
CA ALA A 6 -2.73 -14.54 27.98
C ALA A 6 -1.32 -14.86 27.44
N SER A 7 -1.27 -15.53 26.28
CA SER A 7 -0.02 -15.87 25.60
C SER A 7 0.78 -14.60 25.29
N LYS A 8 1.98 -14.47 25.88
CA LYS A 8 2.93 -13.38 25.62
C LYS A 8 3.26 -13.36 24.13
N ARG A 9 2.79 -12.33 23.42
CA ARG A 9 3.15 -12.09 22.01
C ARG A 9 4.67 -11.89 21.92
N LYS A 10 5.34 -12.74 21.14
CA LYS A 10 6.76 -12.59 20.81
C LYS A 10 6.90 -11.52 19.73
N ASN A 11 7.84 -10.60 19.90
CA ASN A 11 8.20 -9.64 18.86
C ASN A 11 8.89 -10.36 17.70
N LEU A 12 8.61 -9.94 16.46
CA LEU A 12 9.25 -10.45 15.26
C LEU A 12 10.37 -9.48 14.85
N THR A 13 11.55 -10.01 14.56
CA THR A 13 12.64 -9.24 13.96
C THR A 13 12.45 -9.22 12.44
N ALA A 14 12.38 -8.04 11.85
CA ALA A 14 12.26 -7.85 10.40
C ALA A 14 13.45 -7.03 9.87
N HIS A 15 13.94 -7.37 8.67
CA HIS A 15 14.91 -6.58 7.94
C HIS A 15 14.20 -5.87 6.79
N VAL A 16 14.31 -4.55 6.73
CA VAL A 16 13.68 -3.72 5.69
C VAL A 16 14.77 -3.19 4.78
N THR A 17 14.66 -3.45 3.49
CA THR A 17 15.59 -2.97 2.46
C THR A 17 14.89 -1.93 1.61
N HIS A 18 15.53 -0.77 1.44
CA HIS A 18 15.02 0.32 0.61
C HIS A 18 15.77 0.32 -0.72
N LEU A 19 15.04 0.55 -1.81
CA LEU A 19 15.54 0.56 -3.17
C LEU A 19 15.04 1.83 -3.84
N GLU A 20 15.94 2.55 -4.51
CA GLU A 20 15.61 3.78 -5.24
C GLU A 20 15.97 3.59 -6.73
N MET A 21 15.17 4.22 -7.60
CA MET A 21 15.43 4.26 -9.05
C MET A 21 15.82 5.68 -9.46
N HIS A 22 17.11 5.92 -9.73
CA HIS A 22 17.62 7.24 -10.10
C HIS A 22 17.44 7.60 -11.59
N SER A 23 17.01 6.65 -12.43
CA SER A 23 16.74 6.90 -13.85
C SER A 23 15.75 5.87 -14.40
N PRO A 24 14.92 6.24 -15.39
CA PRO A 24 13.96 5.32 -15.99
C PRO A 24 14.66 4.16 -16.73
N LEU A 25 14.00 3.01 -16.75
CA LEU A 25 14.49 1.84 -17.48
C LEU A 25 14.41 2.09 -18.99
N HIS A 26 15.50 1.78 -19.71
CA HIS A 26 15.55 1.86 -21.17
C HIS A 26 14.67 0.81 -21.87
N ARG A 27 14.27 -0.25 -21.15
CA ARG A 27 13.44 -1.33 -21.68
C ARG A 27 11.97 -1.05 -21.39
N HIS A 28 11.21 -0.76 -22.44
CA HIS A 28 9.75 -0.71 -22.36
C HIS A 28 9.15 -2.11 -22.51
N VAL A 29 8.23 -2.46 -21.62
CA VAL A 29 7.39 -3.66 -21.76
C VAL A 29 6.08 -3.22 -22.44
N PRO A 30 5.64 -3.89 -23.52
CA PRO A 30 4.39 -3.55 -24.16
C PRO A 30 3.23 -3.76 -23.19
N MET A 31 2.25 -2.85 -23.23
CA MET A 31 1.05 -2.96 -22.41
C MET A 31 0.29 -4.24 -22.75
N PRO A 32 -0.11 -5.05 -21.76
CA PRO A 32 -0.93 -6.23 -22.01
C PRO A 32 -2.23 -5.85 -22.72
N SER A 33 -2.62 -6.64 -23.72
CA SER A 33 -3.88 -6.41 -24.45
C SER A 33 -5.12 -6.76 -23.62
N ARG A 34 -4.97 -7.65 -22.63
CA ARG A 34 -6.00 -8.02 -21.65
C ARG A 34 -5.36 -8.35 -20.29
N PRO A 35 -6.05 -8.07 -19.17
CA PRO A 35 -7.29 -7.30 -19.07
C PRO A 35 -7.11 -5.83 -19.46
N ARG A 36 -8.19 -5.03 -19.53
CA ARG A 36 -8.04 -3.56 -19.71
C ARG A 36 -7.40 -2.98 -18.45
N LEU A 37 -6.19 -2.46 -18.58
CA LEU A 37 -5.42 -1.91 -17.47
C LEU A 37 -5.37 -0.38 -17.54
N ALA A 38 -5.34 0.26 -16.38
CA ALA A 38 -4.98 1.67 -16.24
C ALA A 38 -4.18 1.85 -14.95
N VAL A 39 -3.11 2.64 -15.00
CA VAL A 39 -2.38 3.10 -13.82
C VAL A 39 -2.67 4.58 -13.68
N MET A 40 -3.24 4.99 -12.54
CA MET A 40 -3.68 6.36 -12.32
C MET A 40 -3.10 6.89 -11.01
N ARG A 41 -2.41 8.03 -11.08
CA ARG A 41 -2.03 8.79 -9.89
C ARG A 41 -3.29 9.30 -9.21
N THR A 42 -3.32 9.20 -7.88
CA THR A 42 -4.47 9.61 -7.06
C THR A 42 -4.09 10.83 -6.22
N GLU A 43 -4.28 12.03 -6.78
CA GLU A 43 -3.83 13.30 -6.17
C GLU A 43 -4.53 13.65 -4.85
N HIS A 44 -5.81 13.28 -4.71
CA HIS A 44 -6.62 13.58 -3.52
C HIS A 44 -7.16 12.27 -2.92
N MET A 45 -6.27 11.37 -2.55
CA MET A 45 -6.63 10.03 -2.07
C MET A 45 -7.53 10.11 -0.81
N PRO A 46 -8.78 9.63 -0.87
CA PRO A 46 -9.61 9.56 0.33
C PRO A 46 -9.02 8.53 1.31
N VAL A 47 -8.90 8.90 2.59
CA VAL A 47 -8.35 8.03 3.66
C VAL A 47 -9.04 6.67 3.69
N ALA A 48 -10.38 6.66 3.59
CA ALA A 48 -11.15 5.41 3.56
C ALA A 48 -10.80 4.51 2.36
N PHE A 49 -10.52 5.09 1.20
CA PHE A 49 -10.13 4.33 0.01
C PHE A 49 -8.71 3.79 0.14
N TYR A 50 -7.78 4.58 0.67
CA TYR A 50 -6.44 4.11 1.01
C TYR A 50 -6.49 2.93 1.99
N ARG A 51 -7.28 3.03 3.07
CA ARG A 51 -7.44 1.94 4.06
C ARG A 51 -8.02 0.69 3.44
N TYR A 52 -9.00 0.82 2.55
CA TYR A 52 -9.54 -0.30 1.80
C TYR A 52 -8.43 -1.01 0.99
N LEU A 53 -7.67 -0.26 0.20
CA LEU A 53 -6.59 -0.81 -0.63
C LEU A 53 -5.48 -1.44 0.24
N TYR A 54 -5.04 -0.75 1.28
CA TYR A 54 -3.99 -1.22 2.19
C TYR A 54 -4.40 -2.50 2.92
N GLU A 55 -5.67 -2.62 3.36
CA GLU A 55 -6.17 -3.86 3.96
C GLU A 55 -6.27 -4.98 2.93
N GLN A 56 -6.86 -4.74 1.75
CA GLN A 56 -7.05 -5.80 0.75
C GLN A 56 -5.72 -6.34 0.21
N VAL A 57 -4.76 -5.45 -0.08
CA VAL A 57 -3.44 -5.82 -0.59
C VAL A 57 -2.55 -6.33 0.53
N GLY A 58 -2.55 -5.67 1.69
CA GLY A 58 -1.59 -5.91 2.75
C GLY A 58 -1.95 -7.03 3.73
N LYS A 59 -3.22 -7.46 3.82
CA LYS A 59 -3.67 -8.50 4.76
C LYS A 59 -2.89 -9.82 4.65
N PRO A 60 -2.56 -10.35 3.45
CA PRO A 60 -1.72 -11.54 3.32
C PRO A 60 -0.24 -11.32 3.70
N HIS A 61 0.22 -10.05 3.75
CA HIS A 61 1.64 -9.68 3.87
C HIS A 61 1.97 -8.98 5.19
N HIS A 62 1.08 -9.06 6.19
CA HIS A 62 1.27 -8.49 7.52
C HIS A 62 1.60 -6.99 7.53
N TRP A 63 1.09 -6.25 6.55
CA TRP A 63 1.21 -4.79 6.51
C TRP A 63 0.48 -4.18 7.71
N TYR A 64 1.24 -3.61 8.66
CA TYR A 64 0.67 -3.12 9.92
C TYR A 64 0.85 -1.61 10.13
N LEU A 65 1.92 -1.02 9.59
CA LEU A 65 2.34 0.36 9.90
C LEU A 65 1.22 1.38 9.69
N ARG A 66 0.61 1.41 8.50
CA ARG A 66 -0.48 2.35 8.19
C ARG A 66 -1.84 1.91 8.76
N ARG A 67 -1.98 0.63 9.10
CA ARG A 67 -3.24 0.07 9.60
C ARG A 67 -3.56 0.56 11.01
N VAL A 68 -2.54 0.73 11.85
CA VAL A 68 -2.70 1.14 13.26
C VAL A 68 -2.62 2.66 13.46
N MET A 69 -2.24 3.42 12.44
CA MET A 69 -2.27 4.89 12.47
C MET A 69 -3.72 5.39 12.55
N ASN A 70 -3.95 6.49 13.25
CA ASN A 70 -5.23 7.20 13.21
C ASN A 70 -5.41 7.88 11.84
N ASP A 71 -6.62 8.38 11.58
CA ASP A 71 -6.96 8.96 10.28
C ASP A 71 -6.22 10.26 9.98
N ASP A 72 -5.94 11.09 11.00
CA ASP A 72 -5.28 12.39 10.83
C ASP A 72 -3.80 12.22 10.46
N ASP A 73 -3.09 11.35 11.18
CA ASP A 73 -1.69 11.01 10.89
C ASP A 73 -1.57 10.35 9.52
N LEU A 74 -2.52 9.47 9.18
CA LEU A 74 -2.54 8.82 7.88
C LEU A 74 -2.79 9.83 6.75
N ALA A 75 -3.75 10.75 6.94
CA ALA A 75 -4.05 11.81 5.98
C ALA A 75 -2.83 12.69 5.72
N ALA A 76 -2.12 13.10 6.78
CA ALA A 76 -0.92 13.93 6.67
C ALA A 76 0.17 13.27 5.81
N ILE A 77 0.30 11.94 5.88
CA ILE A 77 1.27 11.19 5.09
C ILE A 77 0.79 11.07 3.64
N ILE A 78 -0.42 10.57 3.40
CA ILE A 78 -0.90 10.29 2.04
C ILE A 78 -1.16 11.56 1.21
N HIS A 79 -1.26 12.72 1.86
CA HIS A 79 -1.40 14.04 1.23
C HIS A 79 -0.12 14.88 1.27
N SER A 80 1.01 14.31 1.73
CA SER A 80 2.31 14.98 1.67
C SER A 80 2.70 15.27 0.21
N GLU A 81 3.37 16.40 -0.02
CA GLU A 81 3.91 16.76 -1.35
C GLU A 81 4.96 15.76 -1.85
N THR A 82 5.60 15.03 -0.94
CA THR A 82 6.60 14.00 -1.27
C THR A 82 5.98 12.65 -1.58
N THR A 83 4.68 12.46 -1.26
CA THR A 83 4.03 11.16 -1.37
C THR A 83 3.26 11.04 -2.67
N GLU A 84 3.60 10.05 -3.47
CA GLU A 84 2.91 9.74 -4.71
C GLU A 84 2.21 8.38 -4.62
N ILE A 85 0.88 8.39 -4.75
CA ILE A 85 0.08 7.17 -4.73
C ILE A 85 -0.53 6.93 -6.10
N SER A 86 -0.33 5.74 -6.64
CA SER A 86 -0.90 5.30 -7.90
C SER A 86 -1.68 4.00 -7.75
N VAL A 87 -2.87 3.94 -8.35
CA VAL A 87 -3.75 2.76 -8.32
C VAL A 87 -3.76 2.11 -9.69
N VAL A 88 -3.63 0.78 -9.69
CA VAL A 88 -3.81 -0.05 -10.88
C VAL A 88 -5.27 -0.48 -10.94
N TYR A 89 -5.93 -0.28 -12.07
CA TYR A 89 -7.29 -0.73 -12.34
C TYR A 89 -7.27 -1.84 -13.40
N ALA A 90 -8.04 -2.90 -13.16
CA ALA A 90 -8.27 -3.97 -14.13
C ALA A 90 -9.78 -4.07 -14.43
N ASN A 91 -10.15 -3.87 -15.69
CA ASN A 91 -11.54 -3.87 -16.16
C ASN A 91 -12.47 -2.93 -15.36
N GLY A 92 -11.94 -1.83 -14.81
CA GLY A 92 -12.69 -0.84 -14.03
C GLY A 92 -12.65 -1.03 -12.51
N SER A 93 -12.19 -2.19 -12.02
CA SER A 93 -12.03 -2.43 -10.58
C SER A 93 -10.58 -2.16 -10.14
N PRO A 94 -10.34 -1.63 -8.94
CA PRO A 94 -8.98 -1.51 -8.40
C PRO A 94 -8.37 -2.90 -8.22
N ALA A 95 -7.16 -3.08 -8.75
CA ALA A 95 -6.40 -4.33 -8.73
C ALA A 95 -5.18 -4.27 -7.80
N GLY A 96 -4.75 -3.07 -7.40
CA GLY A 96 -3.62 -2.84 -6.50
C GLY A 96 -3.22 -1.37 -6.50
N PHE A 97 -2.21 -1.03 -5.68
CA PHE A 97 -1.65 0.31 -5.64
C PHE A 97 -0.19 0.26 -5.19
N PHE A 98 0.52 1.35 -5.41
CA PHE A 98 1.83 1.60 -4.82
C PHE A 98 1.93 3.04 -4.33
N GLU A 99 2.79 3.23 -3.34
CA GLU A 99 3.11 4.50 -2.68
C GLU A 99 4.63 4.71 -2.85
N LEU A 100 5.03 5.92 -3.20
CA LEU A 100 6.42 6.38 -3.23
C LEU A 100 6.53 7.57 -2.28
N ASP A 101 7.56 7.60 -1.45
CA ASP A 101 7.84 8.64 -0.44
C ASP A 101 9.28 9.16 -0.50
#